data_AF-A0A840NQE2-F1
#
_entry.id   AF-A0A840NQE2-F1
#
_cell.length_a   1.000
_cell.length_b   1.000
_cell.length_c   1.000
_cell.angle_alpha   90.00
_cell.angle_beta   90.00
_cell.angle_gamma   90.00
#
_symmetry.space_group_name_H-M   'P 1'
#
loop_
_entity.id
_entity.type
_entity.pdbx_description
1 polymer ?
#
loop_
_entity_poly.entity_id
_entity_poly.type
_entity_poly.pdbx_seq_one_letter_code
_entity_poly.pdbx_strand_id
1 'polypeptide(L)'
;MLFCLGPPTQALALLEDYLEHGEKKFSSVSRTQYAWTLIGIDESTIAHWVDDHFANEPFERHFLWKSPYVLVQLVGQSSTSLAQHLIEELENYFCPYLVGAEITTACKQLAMHLEVYWSADDPHLLKYFQAIEKGTEDVSQLEAEVSLAPSLETLEKQKESLGHATMTVRMKGYDDDRITFPYTRLLLSAVLQECAAWLVLKRYLPTERSK
;
A
#
# COMPACT_ATOMS: atom_id res chain seq x y z
N MET A 1 12.02 -14.90 -32.66
CA MET A 1 11.99 -13.43 -32.48
C MET A 1 10.56 -13.09 -32.12
N LEU A 2 10.27 -12.77 -30.86
CA LEU A 2 8.91 -12.50 -30.40
C LEU A 2 8.67 -10.98 -30.51
N PHE A 3 7.78 -10.57 -31.40
CA PHE A 3 7.28 -9.19 -31.49
C PHE A 3 6.01 -9.10 -30.65
N CYS A 4 6.07 -8.49 -29.46
CA CYS A 4 4.86 -8.17 -28.71
C CYS A 4 4.20 -6.92 -29.33
N LEU A 5 3.28 -7.13 -30.26
CA LEU A 5 2.44 -6.08 -30.84
C LEU A 5 1.02 -6.22 -30.29
N GLY A 6 0.69 -5.48 -29.23
CA GLY A 6 -0.69 -5.41 -28.72
C GLY A 6 -0.82 -4.88 -27.29
N PRO A 7 -2.06 -4.58 -26.85
CA PRO A 7 -2.36 -4.20 -25.48
C PRO A 7 -1.93 -5.28 -24.48
N PRO A 8 -1.57 -4.92 -23.23
CA PRO A 8 -0.92 -5.81 -22.26
C PRO A 8 -1.65 -7.13 -22.05
N THR A 9 -2.99 -7.11 -22.03
CA THR A 9 -3.83 -8.29 -21.83
C THR A 9 -3.66 -9.33 -22.94
N GLN A 10 -3.46 -8.89 -24.18
CA GLN A 10 -3.27 -9.79 -25.33
C GLN A 10 -1.83 -10.28 -25.41
N ALA A 11 -0.87 -9.40 -25.10
CA ALA A 11 0.55 -9.76 -25.08
C ALA A 11 0.88 -10.74 -23.94
N LEU A 12 0.26 -10.58 -22.77
CA LEU A 12 0.42 -11.49 -21.64
C LEU A 12 -0.14 -12.87 -21.95
N ALA A 13 -1.36 -12.96 -22.47
CA ALA A 13 -1.97 -14.24 -22.86
C ALA A 13 -1.13 -14.98 -23.91
N LEU A 14 -0.59 -14.26 -24.91
CA LEU A 14 0.29 -14.84 -25.93
C LEU A 14 1.66 -15.25 -25.37
N LEU A 15 2.17 -14.54 -24.37
CA LEU A 15 3.42 -14.87 -23.68
C LEU A 15 3.24 -16.11 -22.80
N GLU A 16 2.14 -16.20 -22.05
CA GLU A 16 1.76 -17.36 -21.23
C GLU A 16 1.61 -18.61 -22.10
N ASP A 17 0.85 -18.52 -23.19
CA ASP A 17 0.65 -19.62 -24.13
C ASP A 17 1.97 -20.07 -24.79
N TYR A 18 2.86 -19.12 -25.13
CA TYR A 18 4.20 -19.42 -25.64
C TYR A 18 5.13 -20.07 -24.60
N LEU A 19 5.03 -19.66 -23.34
CA LEU A 19 5.81 -20.24 -22.23
C LEU A 19 5.33 -21.64 -21.86
N GLU A 20 4.03 -21.91 -21.95
CA GLU A 20 3.44 -23.24 -21.72
C GLU A 20 3.82 -24.25 -22.81
N HIS A 21 3.91 -23.80 -24.07
CA HIS A 21 4.18 -24.67 -25.22
C HIS A 21 5.64 -24.66 -25.71
N GLY A 22 6.49 -23.79 -25.15
CA GLY A 22 7.90 -23.72 -25.48
C GLY A 22 8.72 -24.77 -24.72
N GLU A 23 9.15 -25.84 -25.41
CA GLU A 23 10.08 -26.87 -24.92
C GLU A 23 11.52 -26.37 -24.65
N LYS A 24 11.67 -25.21 -23.99
CA LYS A 24 12.87 -24.92 -23.22
C LYS A 24 12.46 -24.95 -21.77
N LYS A 25 12.80 -26.07 -21.11
CA LYS A 25 12.91 -26.17 -19.65
C LYS A 25 13.87 -25.08 -19.16
N PHE A 26 13.38 -23.85 -19.04
CA PHE A 26 13.80 -23.02 -17.93
C PHE A 26 13.34 -23.81 -16.73
N SER A 27 14.28 -24.49 -16.06
CA SER A 27 14.04 -24.92 -14.69
C SER A 27 13.43 -23.70 -14.00
N SER A 28 12.17 -23.78 -13.60
CA SER A 28 11.58 -22.79 -12.73
C SER A 28 12.42 -22.86 -11.47
N VAL A 29 13.48 -22.07 -11.41
CA VAL A 29 14.23 -21.86 -10.19
C VAL A 29 13.18 -21.25 -9.28
N SER A 30 12.67 -22.04 -8.34
CA SER A 30 11.71 -21.55 -7.36
C SER A 30 12.44 -20.44 -6.60
N ARG A 31 12.07 -19.19 -6.89
CA ARG A 31 12.62 -18.01 -6.23
C ARG A 31 11.71 -17.67 -5.08
N THR A 32 12.29 -17.50 -3.91
CA THR A 32 11.54 -16.96 -2.78
C THR A 32 11.33 -15.47 -3.02
N GLN A 33 10.10 -14.99 -2.83
CA GLN A 33 9.77 -13.57 -2.96
C GLN A 33 9.07 -13.09 -1.71
N TYR A 34 9.51 -11.94 -1.20
CA TYR A 34 8.87 -11.22 -0.11
C TYR A 34 8.45 -9.84 -0.61
N ALA A 35 7.32 -9.34 -0.12
CA ALA A 35 6.82 -8.02 -0.48
C ALA A 35 6.22 -7.34 0.75
N TRP A 36 6.51 -6.06 0.93
CA TRP A 36 5.86 -5.22 1.94
C TRP A 36 5.28 -3.99 1.28
N THR A 37 4.10 -3.59 1.76
CA THR A 37 3.43 -2.37 1.31
C THR A 37 3.45 -1.34 2.43
N LEU A 38 3.97 -0.14 2.15
CA LEU A 38 4.12 0.93 3.13
C LEU A 38 3.45 2.23 2.66
N ILE A 39 2.92 3.03 3.60
CA ILE A 39 2.38 4.38 3.37
C ILE A 39 3.02 5.37 4.35
N GLY A 40 3.32 6.58 3.86
CA GLY A 40 3.74 7.72 4.71
C GLY A 40 5.24 7.77 5.01
N ILE A 41 6.04 7.06 4.22
CA ILE A 41 7.49 7.03 4.28
C ILE A 41 8.04 7.10 2.84
N ASP A 42 9.20 7.72 2.66
CA ASP A 42 9.84 7.85 1.36
C ASP A 42 10.71 6.63 1.02
N GLU A 43 10.91 6.42 -0.29
CA GLU A 43 11.72 5.32 -0.81
C GLU A 43 13.16 5.34 -0.31
N SER A 44 13.78 6.53 -0.20
CA SER A 44 15.19 6.64 0.15
C SER A 44 15.48 6.22 1.59
N THR A 45 14.59 6.56 2.52
CA THR A 45 14.66 6.11 3.91
C THR A 45 14.56 4.60 4.02
N ILE A 46 13.64 3.99 3.25
CA ILE A 46 13.49 2.53 3.24
C ILE A 46 14.71 1.86 2.62
N ALA A 47 15.12 2.32 1.44
CA ALA A 47 16.22 1.74 0.68
C ALA A 47 17.51 1.77 1.49
N HIS A 48 17.81 2.89 2.14
CA HIS A 48 18.99 3.01 3.00
C HIS A 48 18.98 1.97 4.13
N TRP A 49 17.85 1.84 4.84
CA TRP A 49 17.74 0.88 5.93
C TRP A 49 17.86 -0.57 5.44
N VAL A 50 17.17 -0.91 4.35
CA VAL A 50 17.20 -2.27 3.77
C VAL A 50 18.59 -2.60 3.22
N ASP A 51 19.26 -1.68 2.56
CA ASP A 51 20.61 -1.92 2.03
C ASP A 51 21.62 -2.17 3.16
N ASP A 52 21.50 -1.45 4.28
CA ASP A 52 22.38 -1.63 5.44
C ASP A 52 22.13 -2.97 6.14
N HIS A 53 20.87 -3.36 6.35
CA HIS A 53 20.50 -4.56 7.13
C HIS A 53 20.56 -5.86 6.30
N PHE A 54 20.33 -5.78 4.99
CA PHE A 54 20.34 -6.94 4.10
C PHE A 54 21.63 -7.06 3.29
N ALA A 55 22.66 -6.25 3.57
CA ALA A 55 23.88 -6.15 2.77
C ALA A 55 24.51 -7.51 2.37
N ASN A 56 24.46 -8.48 3.28
CA ASN A 56 25.07 -9.80 3.12
C ASN A 56 24.11 -10.88 2.62
N GLU A 57 22.83 -10.54 2.42
CA GLU A 57 21.79 -11.49 2.03
C GLU A 57 21.72 -11.65 0.50
N PRO A 58 21.56 -12.89 -0.02
CA PRO A 58 21.54 -13.18 -1.46
C PRO A 58 20.18 -12.87 -2.11
N PHE A 59 19.65 -11.67 -1.85
CA PHE A 59 18.37 -11.18 -2.34
C PHE A 59 18.55 -9.91 -3.17
N GLU A 60 17.90 -9.87 -4.33
CA GLU A 60 17.72 -8.65 -5.09
C GLU A 60 16.65 -7.78 -4.42
N ARG A 61 16.94 -6.50 -4.27
CA ARG A 61 16.10 -5.52 -3.59
C ARG A 61 15.45 -4.62 -4.64
N HIS A 62 14.14 -4.54 -4.60
CA HIS A 62 13.38 -3.66 -5.49
C HIS A 62 12.49 -2.75 -4.65
N PHE A 63 12.60 -1.46 -4.95
CA PHE A 63 11.74 -0.44 -4.38
C PHE A 63 10.89 0.15 -5.50
N LEU A 64 9.59 0.24 -5.27
CA LEU A 64 8.66 0.76 -6.27
C LEU A 64 7.68 1.72 -5.64
N TRP A 65 7.80 2.99 -6.01
CA TRP A 65 6.82 3.99 -5.65
C TRP A 65 5.55 3.87 -6.53
N LYS A 66 4.40 3.71 -5.87
CA LYS A 66 3.06 3.69 -6.48
C LYS A 66 2.11 4.47 -5.57
N SER A 67 2.01 5.77 -5.78
CA SER A 67 1.18 6.69 -4.97
C SER A 67 -0.13 6.06 -4.44
N PRO A 68 -0.40 6.07 -3.11
CA PRO A 68 0.42 6.63 -2.02
C PRO A 68 1.48 5.67 -1.44
N TYR A 69 1.69 4.52 -2.07
CA TYR A 69 2.49 3.43 -1.55
C TYR A 69 3.97 3.48 -1.95
N VAL A 70 4.80 2.94 -1.07
CA VAL A 70 6.11 2.39 -1.44
C VAL A 70 6.06 0.88 -1.24
N LEU A 71 6.36 0.14 -2.31
CA LEU A 71 6.48 -1.31 -2.27
C LEU A 71 7.94 -1.69 -2.12
N VAL A 72 8.23 -2.57 -1.16
CA VAL A 72 9.54 -3.21 -0.98
C VAL A 72 9.41 -4.64 -1.41
N GLN A 73 10.25 -5.10 -2.32
CA GLN A 73 10.29 -6.49 -2.74
C GLN A 73 11.69 -7.05 -2.64
N LEU A 74 11.81 -8.22 -2.02
CA LEU A 74 13.05 -8.99 -1.97
C LEU A 74 12.87 -10.26 -2.80
N VAL A 75 13.71 -10.45 -3.80
CA VAL A 75 13.66 -11.60 -4.71
C VAL A 75 14.93 -12.42 -4.55
N GLY A 76 14.77 -13.64 -4.04
CA GLY A 76 15.88 -14.57 -3.83
C GLY A 76 16.37 -15.15 -5.15
N GLN A 77 17.68 -15.34 -5.26
CA GLN A 77 18.29 -16.03 -6.41
C GLN A 77 18.08 -17.56 -6.37
N SER A 78 17.57 -18.08 -5.25
CA SER A 78 17.26 -19.49 -5.01
C SER A 78 15.99 -19.63 -4.17
N SER A 79 15.61 -20.87 -3.84
CA SER A 79 14.50 -21.19 -2.92
C SER A 79 14.86 -21.02 -1.45
N THR A 80 16.05 -20.49 -1.15
CA THR A 80 16.46 -20.24 0.22
C THR A 80 15.51 -19.21 0.82
N SER A 81 14.95 -19.52 1.99
CA SER A 81 14.10 -18.60 2.74
C SER A 81 14.97 -17.49 3.31
N LEU A 82 14.44 -16.26 3.33
CA LEU A 82 15.01 -15.19 4.11
C LEU A 82 14.95 -15.56 5.59
N ALA A 83 15.98 -15.16 6.34
CA ALA A 83 16.03 -15.43 7.77
C ALA A 83 14.89 -14.69 8.49
N GLN A 84 14.14 -15.42 9.31
CA GLN A 84 12.94 -14.91 9.97
C GLN A 84 13.21 -13.64 10.80
N HIS A 85 14.35 -13.56 11.48
CA HIS A 85 14.72 -12.39 12.28
C HIS A 85 14.82 -11.10 11.44
N LEU A 86 15.26 -11.18 10.18
CA LEU A 86 15.35 -10.01 9.29
C LEU A 86 13.97 -9.53 8.84
N ILE A 87 13.05 -10.47 8.62
CA ILE A 87 11.64 -10.15 8.33
C ILE A 87 11.05 -9.41 9.53
N GLU A 88 11.23 -9.96 10.73
CA GLU A 88 10.72 -9.37 11.97
C GLU A 88 11.36 -8.00 12.25
N GLU A 89 12.66 -7.84 12.04
CA GLU A 89 13.34 -6.54 12.19
C GLU A 89 12.76 -5.49 11.25
N LEU A 90 12.55 -5.83 9.97
CA LEU A 90 11.94 -4.93 8.98
C LEU A 90 10.52 -4.55 9.40
N GLU A 91 9.70 -5.54 9.72
CA GLU A 91 8.30 -5.32 10.08
C GLU A 91 8.16 -4.53 11.38
N ASN A 92 9.04 -4.75 12.36
CA ASN A 92 9.06 -3.99 13.60
C ASN A 92 9.52 -2.55 13.38
N TYR A 93 10.59 -2.35 12.61
CA TYR A 93 11.12 -1.01 12.33
C TYR A 93 10.13 -0.16 11.53
N PHE A 94 9.48 -0.76 10.53
CA PHE A 94 8.51 -0.08 9.68
C PHE A 94 7.06 -0.23 10.12
N CYS A 95 6.79 -0.85 11.27
CA CYS A 95 5.45 -1.02 11.83
C CYS A 95 4.58 0.26 11.75
N PRO A 96 5.09 1.48 12.04
CA PRO A 96 4.31 2.71 11.94
C PRO A 96 3.87 3.12 10.52
N TYR A 97 4.35 2.43 9.49
CA TYR A 97 4.14 2.68 8.06
C TYR A 97 3.64 1.45 7.30
N LEU A 98 3.68 0.26 7.94
CA LEU A 98 3.45 -1.02 7.29
C LEU A 98 1.95 -1.32 7.15
N VAL A 99 1.49 -1.36 5.91
CA VAL A 99 0.11 -1.72 5.56
C VAL A 99 -0.07 -3.24 5.59
N GLY A 100 0.92 -3.99 5.10
CA GLY A 100 0.90 -5.45 5.14
C GLY A 100 2.12 -6.10 4.47
N ALA A 101 2.34 -7.38 4.79
CA ALA A 101 3.45 -8.22 4.32
C ALA A 101 3.20 -8.89 2.95
N GLU A 102 2.42 -8.22 2.09
CA GLU A 102 2.17 -8.60 0.69
C GLU A 102 1.85 -7.34 -0.13
N ILE A 103 1.66 -7.49 -1.44
CA ILE A 103 1.13 -6.43 -2.30
C ILE A 103 -0.38 -6.28 -2.01
N THR A 104 -0.73 -5.37 -1.11
CA THR A 104 -2.09 -5.15 -0.64
C THR A 104 -2.42 -3.66 -0.59
N THR A 105 -3.66 -3.30 -0.26
CA THR A 105 -4.04 -1.88 -0.07
C THR A 105 -4.59 -1.68 1.33
N ALA A 106 -4.49 -0.46 1.86
CA ALA A 106 -5.00 -0.11 3.16
C ALA A 106 -6.52 -0.33 3.24
N CYS A 107 -7.27 0.00 2.19
CA CYS A 107 -8.71 -0.32 2.14
C CYS A 107 -8.98 -1.82 2.24
N LYS A 108 -8.23 -2.66 1.51
CA LYS A 108 -8.41 -4.12 1.54
C LYS A 108 -8.07 -4.71 2.91
N GLN A 109 -6.96 -4.27 3.49
CA GLN A 109 -6.58 -4.67 4.84
C GLN A 109 -7.65 -4.26 5.84
N LEU A 110 -8.06 -2.99 5.80
CA LEU A 110 -9.09 -2.46 6.69
C LEU A 110 -10.42 -3.24 6.61
N ALA A 111 -10.86 -3.58 5.39
CA ALA A 111 -12.07 -4.36 5.16
C ALA A 111 -12.06 -5.75 5.82
N MET A 112 -10.88 -6.33 6.07
CA MET A 112 -10.79 -7.62 6.78
C MET A 112 -11.15 -7.50 8.26
N HIS A 113 -10.94 -6.31 8.84
CA HIS A 113 -11.04 -6.07 10.28
C HIS A 113 -12.28 -5.28 10.66
N LEU A 114 -12.62 -4.21 9.94
CA LEU A 114 -13.72 -3.31 10.30
C LEU A 114 -14.46 -2.69 9.11
N GLU A 115 -15.72 -2.33 9.38
CA GLU A 115 -16.51 -1.47 8.50
C GLU A 115 -16.34 -0.01 8.94
N VAL A 116 -16.05 0.88 7.99
CA VAL A 116 -15.87 2.31 8.26
C VAL A 116 -16.94 3.14 7.58
N TYR A 117 -17.63 3.94 8.39
CA TYR A 117 -18.50 5.01 7.92
C TYR A 117 -17.72 6.33 7.95
N TRP A 118 -17.56 6.91 6.75
CA TRP A 118 -16.86 8.17 6.57
C TRP A 118 -17.80 9.34 6.79
N SER A 119 -17.33 10.36 7.50
CA SER A 119 -17.96 11.67 7.60
C SER A 119 -16.94 12.77 7.26
N ALA A 120 -17.42 13.91 6.79
CA ALA A 120 -16.58 15.07 6.49
C ALA A 120 -17.42 16.35 6.58
N ASP A 121 -16.83 17.43 7.09
CA ASP A 121 -17.46 18.75 7.11
C ASP A 121 -17.73 19.29 5.70
N ASP A 122 -16.88 18.92 4.73
CA ASP A 122 -17.04 19.24 3.32
C ASP A 122 -17.77 18.09 2.59
N PRO A 123 -19.03 18.27 2.15
CA PRO A 123 -19.77 17.24 1.43
C PRO A 123 -19.13 16.85 0.08
N HIS A 124 -18.32 17.73 -0.51
CA HIS A 124 -17.59 17.41 -1.75
C HIS A 124 -16.43 16.46 -1.49
N LEU A 125 -15.80 16.55 -0.32
CA LEU A 125 -14.76 15.64 0.12
C LEU A 125 -15.31 14.22 0.32
N LEU A 126 -16.51 14.10 0.89
CA LEU A 126 -17.11 12.79 1.17
C LEU A 126 -17.30 11.93 -0.10
N LYS A 127 -17.46 12.55 -1.28
CA LYS A 127 -17.61 11.85 -2.57
C LYS A 127 -16.40 11.01 -2.97
N TYR A 128 -15.24 11.27 -2.36
CA TYR A 128 -14.00 10.55 -2.61
C TYR A 128 -13.87 9.28 -1.78
N PHE A 129 -14.78 9.05 -0.82
CA PHE A 129 -14.72 7.91 0.07
C PHE A 129 -15.84 6.95 -0.25
N GLN A 130 -15.47 5.77 -0.73
CA GLN A 130 -16.41 4.66 -0.84
C GLN A 130 -16.59 3.98 0.51
N ALA A 131 -17.78 3.45 0.76
CA ALA A 131 -18.01 2.59 1.91
C ALA A 131 -17.08 1.37 1.82
N ILE A 132 -16.47 1.02 2.95
CA ILE A 132 -15.63 -0.17 3.05
C ILE A 132 -16.52 -1.28 3.60
N GLU A 133 -17.20 -1.97 2.68
CA GLU A 133 -18.14 -3.05 2.99
C GLU A 133 -17.39 -4.38 3.12
N LYS A 134 -17.69 -5.16 4.17
CA LYS A 134 -17.07 -6.48 4.39
C LYS A 134 -17.83 -7.60 3.67
N GLY A 135 -17.13 -8.70 3.42
CA GLY A 135 -17.68 -9.95 2.89
C GLY A 135 -18.34 -10.92 3.90
N THR A 136 -18.34 -10.69 5.22
CA THR A 136 -18.91 -11.63 6.23
C THR A 136 -19.38 -10.97 7.55
N GLU A 137 -20.33 -11.64 8.24
CA GLU A 137 -21.39 -11.09 9.12
C GLU A 137 -21.06 -10.65 10.56
N ASP A 138 -19.80 -10.48 11.00
CA ASP A 138 -19.55 -10.07 12.40
C ASP A 138 -18.37 -9.10 12.50
N VAL A 139 -18.67 -7.80 12.60
CA VAL A 139 -17.68 -6.72 12.47
C VAL A 139 -18.01 -5.54 13.37
N SER A 140 -16.98 -5.01 14.02
CA SER A 140 -17.06 -3.73 14.71
C SER A 140 -17.18 -2.59 13.70
N GLN A 141 -18.24 -1.79 13.82
CA GLN A 141 -18.42 -0.58 13.01
C GLN A 141 -17.69 0.59 13.64
N LEU A 142 -17.03 1.40 12.80
CA LEU A 142 -16.32 2.60 13.22
C LEU A 142 -16.75 3.80 12.39
N GLU A 143 -17.01 4.92 13.06
CA GLU A 143 -17.21 6.21 12.40
C GLU A 143 -15.88 6.99 12.39
N ALA A 144 -15.50 7.49 11.21
CA ALA A 144 -14.27 8.23 11.00
C ALA A 144 -14.55 9.55 10.26
N GLU A 145 -14.23 10.67 10.90
CA GLU A 145 -14.34 12.01 10.31
C GLU A 145 -13.02 12.37 9.61
N VAL A 146 -13.12 12.84 8.38
CA VAL A 146 -11.97 13.19 7.53
C VAL A 146 -11.96 14.69 7.23
N SER A 147 -10.79 15.30 7.38
CA SER A 147 -10.55 16.70 6.98
C SER A 147 -9.24 16.85 6.21
N LEU A 148 -9.16 17.85 5.34
CA LEU A 148 -8.02 18.13 4.48
C LEU A 148 -7.50 19.56 4.66
N ALA A 149 -6.17 19.69 4.62
CA ALA A 149 -5.47 20.96 4.52
C ALA A 149 -4.42 20.89 3.38
N PRO A 150 -4.52 21.74 2.34
CA PRO A 150 -5.59 22.71 2.10
C PRO A 150 -6.92 22.03 1.69
N SER A 151 -8.01 22.81 1.64
CA SER A 151 -9.35 22.33 1.27
C SER A 151 -9.38 21.63 -0.10
N LEU A 152 -10.34 20.72 -0.30
CA LEU A 152 -10.51 19.99 -1.57
C LEU A 152 -10.60 20.93 -2.78
N GLU A 153 -11.38 22.02 -2.68
CA GLU A 153 -11.51 23.01 -3.75
C GLU A 153 -10.15 23.57 -4.19
N THR A 154 -9.24 23.77 -3.23
CA THR A 154 -7.88 24.24 -3.51
C THR A 154 -7.06 23.15 -4.20
N LEU A 155 -7.18 21.91 -3.75
CA LEU A 155 -6.48 20.76 -4.35
C LEU A 155 -6.89 20.55 -5.82
N GLU A 156 -8.19 20.65 -6.12
CA GLU A 156 -8.72 20.47 -7.48
C GLU A 156 -8.35 21.60 -8.45
N LYS A 157 -8.18 22.83 -7.92
CA LYS A 157 -7.80 24.03 -8.70
C LYS A 157 -6.30 24.17 -8.89
N GLN A 158 -5.49 23.34 -8.23
CA GLN A 158 -4.04 23.41 -8.35
C GLN A 158 -3.61 23.13 -9.80
N LYS A 159 -2.70 23.96 -10.31
CA LYS A 159 -2.15 23.85 -11.67
C LYS A 159 -0.84 23.06 -11.72
N GLU A 160 -0.19 22.88 -10.57
CA GLU A 160 1.06 22.15 -10.44
C GLU A 160 0.83 20.66 -10.69
N SER A 161 1.85 19.99 -11.24
CA SER A 161 1.79 18.55 -11.52
C SER A 161 1.81 17.69 -10.26
N LEU A 162 2.39 18.21 -9.15
CA LEU A 162 2.53 17.53 -7.88
C LEU A 162 2.28 18.52 -6.73
N GLY A 163 1.28 18.24 -5.90
CA GLY A 163 0.96 18.99 -4.70
C GLY A 163 1.22 18.19 -3.42
N HIS A 164 1.10 18.86 -2.28
CA HIS A 164 1.10 18.21 -0.96
C HIS A 164 -0.18 18.56 -0.22
N ALA A 165 -0.79 17.55 0.40
CA ALA A 165 -1.95 17.72 1.25
C ALA A 165 -1.69 17.03 2.58
N THR A 166 -2.28 17.57 3.63
CA THR A 166 -2.33 16.93 4.95
C THR A 166 -3.76 16.53 5.22
N MET A 167 -3.95 15.25 5.51
CA MET A 167 -5.23 14.71 5.95
C MET A 167 -5.20 14.47 7.45
N THR A 168 -6.31 14.78 8.10
CA THR A 168 -6.55 14.44 9.50
C THR A 168 -7.76 13.51 9.54
N VAL A 169 -7.62 12.38 10.24
CA VAL A 169 -8.73 11.45 10.51
C VAL A 169 -8.98 11.46 12.01
N ARG A 170 -10.24 11.63 12.39
CA ARG A 170 -10.71 11.57 13.78
C ARG A 170 -11.62 10.38 13.95
N MET A 171 -11.38 9.60 14.99
CA MET A 171 -12.20 8.44 15.33
C MET A 171 -12.65 8.58 16.78
N LYS A 172 -13.91 8.24 17.06
CA LYS A 172 -14.45 8.37 18.42
C LYS A 172 -13.66 7.48 19.39
N GLY A 173 -13.11 8.08 20.44
CA GLY A 173 -12.31 7.38 21.45
C GLY A 173 -10.82 7.27 21.14
N TYR A 174 -10.34 7.88 20.05
CA TYR A 174 -8.93 7.97 19.68
C TYR A 174 -8.52 9.43 19.49
N ASP A 175 -7.22 9.70 19.60
CA ASP A 175 -6.65 11.00 19.23
C ASP A 175 -6.64 11.19 17.71
N ASP A 176 -6.66 12.45 17.28
CA ASP A 176 -6.52 12.85 15.88
C ASP A 176 -5.22 12.28 15.29
N ASP A 177 -5.31 11.60 14.15
CA ASP A 177 -4.14 11.12 13.41
C ASP A 177 -4.01 11.84 12.07
N ARG A 178 -2.76 12.04 11.63
CA ARG A 178 -2.44 12.90 10.50
C ARG A 178 -1.41 12.27 9.58
N ILE A 179 -1.60 12.50 8.28
CA ILE A 179 -0.63 12.14 7.25
C ILE A 179 -0.50 13.26 6.23
N THR A 180 0.74 13.59 5.90
CA THR A 180 1.07 14.45 4.75
C THR A 180 1.49 13.57 3.60
N PHE A 181 0.90 13.78 2.42
CA PHE A 181 1.18 12.98 1.24
C PHE A 181 1.33 13.86 -0.01
N PRO A 182 2.20 13.47 -0.94
CA PRO A 182 2.21 14.04 -2.26
C PRO A 182 0.98 13.53 -3.04
N TYR A 183 0.42 14.37 -3.90
CA TYR A 183 -0.67 13.97 -4.78
C TYR A 183 -0.54 14.58 -6.17
N THR A 184 -1.14 13.89 -7.13
CA THR A 184 -1.46 14.45 -8.44
C THR A 184 -2.98 14.48 -8.57
N ARG A 185 -3.53 15.45 -9.31
CA ARG A 185 -4.99 15.57 -9.47
C ARG A 185 -5.65 14.30 -10.01
N LEU A 186 -4.95 13.57 -10.89
CA LEU A 186 -5.44 12.33 -11.50
C LEU A 186 -5.58 11.18 -10.49
N LEU A 187 -4.75 11.17 -9.45
CA LEU A 187 -4.73 10.10 -8.44
C LEU A 187 -5.40 10.51 -7.12
N LEU A 188 -5.95 11.73 -7.05
CA LEU A 188 -6.48 12.31 -5.81
C LEU A 188 -7.51 11.40 -5.16
N SER A 189 -8.43 10.81 -5.93
CA SER A 189 -9.45 9.91 -5.39
C SER A 189 -8.88 8.66 -4.73
N ALA A 190 -7.97 7.97 -5.40
CA ALA A 190 -7.32 6.78 -4.88
C ALA A 190 -6.46 7.12 -3.64
N VAL A 191 -5.71 8.22 -3.70
CA VAL A 191 -4.81 8.62 -2.62
C VAL A 191 -5.58 9.00 -1.35
N LEU A 192 -6.67 9.77 -1.48
CA LEU A 192 -7.48 10.18 -0.33
C LEU A 192 -8.04 8.99 0.43
N GLN A 193 -8.69 8.06 -0.28
CA GLN A 193 -9.30 6.90 0.35
C GLN A 193 -8.26 5.98 0.99
N GLU A 194 -7.15 5.70 0.30
CA GLU A 194 -6.10 4.80 0.82
C GLU A 194 -5.35 5.40 2.02
N CYS A 195 -5.03 6.70 1.99
CA CYS A 195 -4.41 7.35 3.14
C CYS A 195 -5.37 7.40 4.36
N ALA A 196 -6.68 7.56 4.14
CA ALA A 196 -7.64 7.60 5.24
C ALA A 196 -7.81 6.21 5.86
N ALA A 197 -7.95 5.19 5.00
CA ALA A 197 -7.98 3.80 5.43
C ALA A 197 -6.72 3.42 6.21
N TRP A 198 -5.55 3.90 5.77
CA TRP A 198 -4.30 3.68 6.49
C TRP A 198 -4.28 4.29 7.88
N LEU A 199 -4.71 5.56 8.03
CA LEU A 199 -4.77 6.21 9.34
C LEU A 199 -5.69 5.47 10.32
N VAL A 200 -6.81 4.94 9.83
CA VAL A 200 -7.71 4.10 10.65
C VAL A 200 -7.02 2.79 11.02
N LEU A 201 -6.46 2.07 10.03
CA LEU A 201 -5.81 0.77 10.24
C LEU A 201 -4.66 0.84 11.23
N LYS A 202 -3.80 1.85 11.09
CA LYS A 202 -2.65 2.13 11.96
C LYS A 202 -3.05 2.27 13.43
N ARG A 203 -4.23 2.84 13.71
CA ARG A 203 -4.75 3.03 15.07
C ARG A 203 -5.50 1.81 15.58
N TYR A 204 -6.19 1.10 14.70
CA TYR A 204 -6.99 -0.06 15.06
C TYR A 204 -6.13 -1.29 15.42
N LEU A 205 -5.14 -1.65 14.58
CA LEU A 205 -4.37 -2.90 14.74
C LEU A 205 -3.63 -3.04 16.09
N PRO A 206 -2.95 -2.01 16.63
CA PRO A 206 -2.32 -2.11 17.94
C PRO A 206 -3.34 -2.30 19.09
N THR A 207 -4.54 -1.73 18.93
CA THR A 207 -5.61 -1.78 19.93
C THR A 207 -6.27 -3.16 19.96
N GLU A 208 -6.39 -3.84 18.81
CA GLU A 208 -6.89 -5.21 18.71
C GLU A 208 -5.94 -6.22 19.38
N ARG A 209 -4.62 -6.08 19.18
CA ARG A 209 -3.61 -6.95 19.82
C ARG A 209 -3.50 -6.81 21.33
N SER A 210 -4.07 -5.74 21.90
CA SER A 210 -4.04 -5.45 23.34
C SER A 210 -5.31 -5.89 24.09
N LYS A 211 -6.30 -6.45 23.37
CA LYS A 211 -7.52 -7.05 23.94
C LYS A 211 -7.38 -8.56 24.04
#